data_AF-A0A382DGS3-F1
#
_entry.id   AF-A0A382DGS3-F1
#
_cell.length_a   1.000
_cell.length_b   1.000
_cell.length_c   1.000
_cell.angle_alpha   90.00
_cell.angle_beta   90.00
_cell.angle_gamma   90.00
#
_symmetry.space_group_name_H-M   'P 1'
#
loop_
_entity.id
_entity.type
_entity.pdbx_description
1 polymer ?
#
loop_
_entity_poly.entity_id
_entity_poly.type
_entity_poly.pdbx_seq_one_letter_code
_entity_poly.pdbx_strand_id
1 'polypeptide(L)'
;TVPHWDWDEDVLTDYDFSVAQARPDVVVMMIGANEFEGHVVEGEALPAGSDRWREVLAERADEAVAHWLAGGGHVYWWTTPLMRDSRFAAVDELNEIWVDTMVAWAPAGSVLDSMQVLGDEDGRYRDEIVNEDGSIVPLRKEHGVHFLEIGADLLARQLEEQLVLDGWLVAR
;
A
#
# COMPACT_ATOMS: atom_id res chain seq x y z
N THR A 1 -14.36 -15.57 3.75
CA THR A 1 -14.43 -15.23 2.32
C THR A 1 -14.26 -13.73 2.23
N VAL A 2 -13.32 -13.27 1.41
CA VAL A 2 -13.22 -11.83 1.11
C VAL A 2 -14.49 -11.45 0.33
N PRO A 3 -15.19 -10.35 0.68
CA PRO A 3 -16.33 -9.90 -0.10
C PRO A 3 -15.90 -9.62 -1.55
N HIS A 4 -16.77 -9.95 -2.51
CA HIS A 4 -16.59 -9.51 -3.89
C HIS A 4 -16.99 -8.04 -3.97
N TRP A 5 -16.13 -7.22 -4.57
CA TRP A 5 -16.38 -5.82 -4.86
C TRP A 5 -16.18 -5.61 -6.35
N ASP A 6 -17.19 -5.05 -7.01
CA ASP A 6 -17.05 -4.61 -8.38
C ASP A 6 -16.15 -3.37 -8.44
N TRP A 7 -15.22 -3.35 -9.38
CA TRP A 7 -14.24 -2.27 -9.46
C TRP A 7 -14.91 -0.93 -9.78
N ASP A 8 -15.78 -0.91 -10.77
CA ASP A 8 -16.42 0.32 -11.25
C ASP A 8 -17.58 0.72 -10.34
N GLU A 9 -18.46 -0.23 -10.04
CA GLU A 9 -19.70 0.08 -9.32
C GLU A 9 -19.47 0.28 -7.82
N ASP A 10 -18.55 -0.47 -7.21
CA ASP A 10 -18.32 -0.38 -5.77
C ASP A 10 -17.06 0.42 -5.40
N VAL A 11 -15.90 0.09 -5.96
CA VAL A 11 -14.61 0.65 -5.49
C VAL A 11 -14.43 2.10 -5.92
N LEU A 12 -14.56 2.41 -7.21
CA LEU A 12 -14.40 3.78 -7.70
C LEU A 12 -15.47 4.73 -7.15
N THR A 13 -16.72 4.24 -7.03
CA THR A 13 -17.80 4.99 -6.39
C THR A 13 -17.49 5.35 -4.93
N ASP A 14 -16.89 4.43 -4.16
CA ASP A 14 -16.50 4.70 -2.78
C ASP A 14 -15.35 5.72 -2.69
N TYR A 15 -14.37 5.66 -3.61
CA TYR A 15 -13.30 6.65 -3.70
C TYR A 15 -13.84 8.05 -4.01
N ASP A 16 -14.71 8.18 -5.02
CA ASP A 16 -15.34 9.45 -5.37
C ASP A 16 -16.12 10.04 -4.20
N PHE A 17 -16.91 9.20 -3.52
CA PHE A 17 -17.67 9.62 -2.36
C PHE A 17 -16.75 10.10 -1.22
N SER A 18 -15.72 9.31 -0.90
CA SER A 18 -14.78 9.61 0.18
C SER A 18 -14.00 10.90 -0.08
N VAL A 19 -13.48 11.10 -1.29
CA VAL A 19 -12.75 12.31 -1.68
C VAL A 19 -13.68 13.52 -1.67
N ALA A 20 -14.88 13.42 -2.24
CA ALA A 20 -15.84 14.52 -2.26
C ALA A 20 -16.32 14.92 -0.85
N GLN A 21 -16.46 13.94 0.06
CA GLN A 21 -16.88 14.19 1.43
C GLN A 21 -15.76 14.81 2.27
N ALA A 22 -14.56 14.21 2.25
CA ALA A 22 -13.44 14.65 3.09
C ALA A 22 -12.74 15.90 2.54
N ARG A 23 -12.66 16.03 1.20
CA ARG A 23 -11.85 17.02 0.48
C ARG A 23 -10.41 17.12 1.03
N PRO A 24 -9.66 16.01 0.99
CA PRO A 24 -8.33 15.96 1.60
C PRO A 24 -7.31 16.76 0.79
N ASP A 25 -6.39 17.43 1.49
CA ASP A 25 -5.17 17.96 0.85
C ASP A 25 -4.15 16.84 0.57
N VAL A 26 -4.18 15.79 1.41
CA VAL A 26 -3.31 14.61 1.33
C VAL A 26 -4.12 13.34 1.48
N VAL A 27 -3.93 12.39 0.57
CA VAL A 27 -4.46 11.02 0.62
C VAL A 27 -3.30 10.08 0.92
N VAL A 28 -3.53 9.09 1.78
CA VAL A 28 -2.52 8.10 2.14
C VAL A 28 -3.09 6.71 1.95
N MET A 29 -2.41 5.88 1.15
CA MET A 29 -2.89 4.55 0.75
C MET A 29 -1.89 3.45 1.08
N MET A 30 -2.42 2.30 1.52
CA MET A 30 -1.72 1.03 1.60
C MET A 30 -2.72 -0.08 1.24
N ILE A 31 -2.61 -0.57 0.00
CA ILE A 31 -3.40 -1.68 -0.53
C ILE A 31 -2.45 -2.70 -1.19
N GLY A 32 -2.91 -3.92 -1.44
CA GLY A 32 -2.07 -4.95 -2.09
C GLY A 32 -2.15 -6.36 -1.50
N ALA A 33 -2.61 -6.54 -0.26
CA ALA A 33 -2.65 -7.87 0.35
C ALA A 33 -3.71 -8.80 -0.27
N ASN A 34 -4.78 -8.24 -0.84
CA ASN A 34 -5.91 -9.01 -1.38
C ASN A 34 -5.73 -9.36 -2.87
N GLU A 35 -4.77 -8.74 -3.53
CA GLU A 35 -4.44 -8.88 -4.94
C GLU A 35 -3.84 -10.26 -5.25
N PHE A 36 -3.47 -11.01 -4.19
CA PHE A 36 -2.99 -12.39 -4.23
C PHE A 36 -4.09 -13.43 -4.02
N GLU A 37 -5.30 -13.00 -3.66
CA GLU A 37 -6.44 -13.90 -3.65
C GLU A 37 -6.83 -14.20 -5.11
N GLY A 38 -7.29 -15.41 -5.39
CA GLY A 38 -7.61 -15.82 -6.76
C GLY A 38 -8.77 -15.00 -7.33
N HIS A 39 -8.45 -14.07 -8.24
CA HIS A 39 -9.44 -13.24 -8.92
C HIS A 39 -9.79 -13.81 -10.29
N VAL A 40 -11.03 -13.58 -10.70
CA VAL A 40 -11.48 -13.82 -12.07
C VAL A 40 -12.00 -12.49 -12.60
N VAL A 41 -11.39 -12.00 -13.68
CA VAL A 41 -11.80 -10.76 -14.36
C VAL A 41 -12.23 -11.13 -15.77
N GLU A 42 -13.43 -10.73 -16.15
CA GLU A 42 -14.04 -11.07 -17.45
C GLU A 42 -14.09 -12.58 -17.76
N GLY A 43 -14.11 -13.43 -16.73
CA GLY A 43 -14.12 -14.89 -16.87
C GLY A 43 -12.74 -15.53 -16.97
N GLU A 44 -11.66 -14.74 -16.93
CA GLU A 44 -10.28 -15.22 -16.91
C GLU A 44 -9.70 -15.20 -15.50
N ALA A 45 -9.05 -16.29 -15.10
CA ALA A 45 -8.29 -16.28 -13.86
C ALA A 45 -7.11 -15.31 -13.97
N LEU A 46 -6.84 -14.57 -12.90
CA LEU A 46 -5.68 -13.69 -12.78
C LEU A 46 -4.69 -14.25 -11.74
N PRO A 47 -3.83 -15.22 -12.12
CA PRO A 47 -2.76 -15.66 -11.23
C PRO A 47 -1.82 -14.49 -10.90
N ALA A 48 -1.52 -14.33 -9.61
CA ALA A 48 -0.56 -13.32 -9.15
C ALA A 48 0.80 -13.46 -9.87
N GLY A 49 1.37 -12.33 -10.27
CA GLY A 49 2.66 -12.26 -10.99
C GLY A 49 2.58 -12.51 -12.50
N SER A 50 1.45 -12.96 -13.04
CA SER A 50 1.25 -13.12 -14.50
C SER A 50 1.15 -11.77 -15.22
N ASP A 51 1.45 -11.74 -16.52
CA ASP A 51 1.41 -10.51 -17.33
C ASP A 51 0.01 -9.86 -17.30
N ARG A 52 -1.05 -10.65 -17.48
CA ARG A 52 -2.43 -10.13 -17.44
C ARG A 52 -2.80 -9.56 -16.07
N TRP A 53 -2.32 -10.18 -14.98
CA TRP A 53 -2.53 -9.64 -13.63
C TRP A 53 -1.83 -8.29 -13.46
N ARG A 54 -0.61 -8.14 -13.99
CA ARG A 54 0.12 -6.86 -13.96
C ARG A 54 -0.59 -5.77 -14.76
N GLU A 55 -1.04 -6.10 -15.97
CA GLU A 55 -1.79 -5.18 -16.84
C GLU A 55 -3.05 -4.66 -16.15
N VAL A 56 -3.89 -5.56 -15.65
CA VAL A 56 -5.13 -5.19 -14.96
C VAL A 56 -4.85 -4.35 -13.71
N LEU A 57 -3.84 -4.71 -12.92
CA LEU A 57 -3.49 -3.93 -11.73
C LEU A 57 -2.90 -2.57 -12.07
N ALA A 58 -2.13 -2.43 -13.15
CA ALA A 58 -1.63 -1.13 -13.59
C ALA A 58 -2.77 -0.20 -14.04
N GLU A 59 -3.74 -0.72 -14.79
CA GLU A 59 -4.94 0.04 -15.17
C GLU A 59 -5.72 0.50 -13.92
N ARG A 60 -5.96 -0.42 -12.98
CA ARG A 60 -6.65 -0.11 -11.72
C ARG A 60 -5.87 0.86 -10.83
N ALA A 61 -4.53 0.76 -10.80
CA ALA A 61 -3.68 1.68 -10.06
C ALA A 61 -3.86 3.11 -10.59
N ASP A 62 -3.79 3.27 -11.91
CA ASP A 62 -3.91 4.56 -12.59
C ASP A 62 -5.28 5.20 -12.33
N GLU A 63 -6.35 4.42 -12.49
CA GLU A 63 -7.72 4.87 -12.21
C GLU A 63 -7.89 5.26 -10.73
N ALA A 64 -7.41 4.43 -9.80
CA ALA A 64 -7.50 4.75 -8.38
C ALA A 64 -6.83 6.09 -8.04
N VAL A 65 -5.62 6.33 -8.55
CA VAL A 65 -4.91 7.59 -8.33
C VAL A 65 -5.64 8.78 -8.96
N ALA A 66 -6.17 8.61 -10.17
CA ALA A 66 -6.98 9.65 -10.83
C ALA A 66 -8.20 10.06 -9.99
N HIS A 67 -8.90 9.08 -9.40
CA HIS A 67 -10.05 9.30 -8.54
C HIS A 67 -9.66 9.94 -7.19
N TRP A 68 -8.58 9.48 -6.55
CA TRP A 68 -8.07 10.08 -5.33
C TRP A 68 -7.65 11.54 -5.51
N LEU A 69 -7.10 11.88 -6.68
CA LEU A 69 -6.65 13.22 -7.04
C LEU A 69 -7.71 14.07 -7.75
N ALA A 70 -8.95 13.58 -7.90
CA ALA A 70 -10.02 14.33 -8.59
C ALA A 70 -10.33 15.67 -7.92
N GLY A 71 -10.09 15.78 -6.60
CA GLY A 71 -10.19 17.03 -5.83
C GLY A 71 -8.92 17.89 -5.80
N GLY A 72 -7.84 17.45 -6.46
CA GLY A 72 -6.49 17.94 -6.26
C GLY A 72 -5.82 17.31 -5.02
N GLY A 73 -4.65 17.84 -4.64
CA GLY A 73 -3.89 17.36 -3.47
C GLY A 73 -2.71 16.48 -3.84
N HIS A 74 -2.27 15.67 -2.88
CA HIS A 74 -1.13 14.76 -3.01
C HIS A 74 -1.48 13.36 -2.51
N VAL A 75 -1.04 12.32 -3.21
CA VAL A 75 -1.19 10.93 -2.77
C VAL A 75 0.16 10.38 -2.31
N TYR A 76 0.21 9.86 -1.10
CA TYR A 76 1.29 8.96 -0.65
C TYR A 76 0.78 7.52 -0.72
N TRP A 77 1.50 6.67 -1.45
CA TRP A 77 1.18 5.25 -1.52
C TRP A 77 2.32 4.43 -0.92
N TRP A 78 2.04 3.73 0.18
CA TRP A 78 2.98 2.75 0.70
C TRP A 78 3.09 1.52 -0.20
N THR A 79 4.32 1.05 -0.41
CA THR A 79 4.56 -0.29 -0.93
C THR A 79 3.84 -1.31 -0.04
N THR A 80 3.25 -2.34 -0.66
CA THR A 80 2.70 -3.49 0.03
C THR A 80 3.83 -4.21 0.78
N PRO A 81 3.74 -4.35 2.12
CA PRO A 81 4.79 -4.98 2.91
C PRO A 81 5.03 -6.44 2.52
N LEU A 82 6.28 -6.90 2.61
CA LEU A 82 6.58 -8.33 2.51
C LEU A 82 5.82 -9.10 3.59
N MET A 83 5.39 -10.32 3.26
CA MET A 83 4.60 -11.20 4.10
C MET A 83 5.22 -12.60 4.14
N ARG A 84 4.99 -13.34 5.24
CA ARG A 84 5.70 -14.62 5.50
C ARG A 84 5.41 -15.70 4.45
N ASP A 85 4.17 -15.77 3.98
CA ASP A 85 3.69 -16.90 3.19
C ASP A 85 4.09 -16.77 1.72
N SER A 86 4.57 -17.87 1.14
CA SER A 86 4.94 -17.98 -0.28
C SER A 86 3.83 -17.62 -1.27
N ARG A 87 2.56 -17.62 -0.87
CA ARG A 87 1.45 -17.12 -1.70
C ARG A 87 1.62 -15.65 -2.11
N PHE A 88 2.43 -14.90 -1.36
CA PHE A 88 2.78 -13.50 -1.63
C PHE A 88 4.09 -13.36 -2.42
N ALA A 89 4.56 -14.41 -3.09
CA ALA A 89 5.82 -14.41 -3.84
C ALA A 89 5.91 -13.30 -4.89
N ALA A 90 4.78 -12.79 -5.40
CA ALA A 90 4.74 -11.73 -6.41
C ALA A 90 4.62 -10.29 -5.84
N VAL A 91 4.96 -10.08 -4.56
CA VAL A 91 4.82 -8.78 -3.88
C VAL A 91 5.80 -7.73 -4.36
N ASP A 92 7.00 -8.13 -4.78
CA ASP A 92 7.95 -7.19 -5.38
C ASP A 92 7.38 -6.67 -6.70
N GLU A 93 6.77 -7.55 -7.49
CA GLU A 93 6.16 -7.19 -8.77
C GLU A 93 4.85 -6.42 -8.62
N LEU A 94 4.11 -6.62 -7.54
CA LEU A 94 3.01 -5.74 -7.17
C LEU A 94 3.53 -4.32 -6.88
N ASN A 95 4.62 -4.23 -6.11
CA ASN A 95 5.20 -2.95 -5.73
C ASN A 95 5.84 -2.21 -6.91
N GLU A 96 6.38 -2.92 -7.90
CA GLU A 96 6.81 -2.32 -9.17
C GLU A 96 5.66 -1.56 -9.84
N ILE A 97 4.44 -2.13 -9.86
CA ILE A 97 3.25 -1.46 -10.43
C ILE A 97 2.91 -0.19 -9.66
N TRP A 98 2.88 -0.25 -8.33
CA TRP A 98 2.62 0.93 -7.50
C TRP A 98 3.67 2.02 -7.71
N VAL A 99 4.95 1.65 -7.77
CA VAL A 99 6.05 2.58 -8.01
C VAL A 99 5.93 3.23 -9.38
N ASP A 100 5.76 2.44 -10.44
CA ASP A 100 5.66 2.94 -11.81
C ASP A 100 4.44 3.86 -11.98
N THR A 101 3.30 3.49 -11.39
CA THR A 101 2.09 4.32 -11.37
C THR A 101 2.38 5.66 -10.72
N MET A 102 2.93 5.67 -9.52
CA MET A 102 3.17 6.91 -8.78
C MET A 102 4.26 7.78 -9.42
N VAL A 103 5.23 7.18 -10.13
CA VAL A 103 6.20 7.92 -10.97
C VAL A 103 5.48 8.64 -12.12
N ALA A 104 4.50 8.01 -12.76
CA ALA A 104 3.73 8.63 -13.84
C ALA A 104 2.87 9.81 -13.33
N TRP A 105 2.41 9.75 -12.08
CA TRP A 105 1.61 10.80 -11.42
C TRP A 105 2.43 11.88 -10.70
N ALA A 106 3.76 11.84 -10.80
CA ALA A 106 4.61 12.87 -10.21
C ALA A 106 4.32 14.28 -10.81
N PRO A 107 4.36 15.37 -10.01
CA PRO A 107 4.74 15.40 -8.60
C PRO A 107 3.58 15.21 -7.62
N ALA A 108 2.35 14.92 -8.09
CA ALA A 108 1.18 14.78 -7.22
C ALA A 108 1.10 13.41 -6.51
N GLY A 109 1.97 12.47 -6.90
CA GLY A 109 2.11 11.16 -6.27
C GLY A 109 3.52 10.91 -5.74
N SER A 110 3.61 10.33 -4.54
CA SER A 110 4.85 9.78 -3.97
C SER A 110 4.67 8.37 -3.44
N VAL A 111 5.72 7.55 -3.51
CA VAL A 111 5.77 6.24 -2.86
C VAL A 111 6.46 6.34 -1.51
N LEU A 112 5.94 5.61 -0.52
CA LEU A 112 6.59 5.35 0.75
C LEU A 112 7.02 3.89 0.80
N ASP A 113 8.30 3.61 1.00
CA ASP A 113 8.74 2.22 1.14
C ASP A 113 8.44 1.71 2.56
N SER A 114 7.43 0.87 2.70
CA SER A 114 7.00 0.32 3.98
C SER A 114 8.06 -0.57 4.63
N MET A 115 8.95 -1.18 3.85
CA MET A 115 9.99 -2.07 4.36
C MET A 115 11.16 -1.30 5.00
N GLN A 116 11.29 0.02 4.79
CA GLN A 116 12.27 0.83 5.51
C GLN A 116 12.07 0.81 7.03
N VAL A 117 10.82 0.70 7.48
CA VAL A 117 10.49 0.68 8.91
C VAL A 117 10.01 -0.69 9.39
N LEU A 118 9.44 -1.51 8.49
CA LEU A 118 8.94 -2.84 8.82
C LEU A 118 9.95 -3.96 8.61
N GLY A 119 10.90 -3.79 7.69
CA GLY A 119 11.90 -4.78 7.33
C GLY A 119 13.07 -4.86 8.28
N ASP A 120 13.87 -5.91 8.13
CA ASP A 120 15.19 -5.97 8.75
C ASP A 120 16.19 -5.00 8.09
N GLU A 121 17.46 -5.08 8.47
CA GLU A 121 18.53 -4.21 7.94
C GLU A 121 18.72 -4.34 6.42
N ASP A 122 18.29 -5.45 5.83
CA ASP A 122 18.33 -5.73 4.39
C ASP A 122 16.97 -5.46 3.72
N GLY A 123 16.00 -4.90 4.43
CA GLY A 123 14.63 -4.66 3.95
C GLY A 123 13.78 -5.93 3.82
N ARG A 124 14.22 -7.06 4.40
CA ARG A 124 13.51 -8.35 4.28
C ARG A 124 12.44 -8.49 5.35
N TYR A 125 11.58 -9.47 5.15
CA TYR A 125 10.55 -9.84 6.12
C TYR A 125 11.15 -10.18 7.49
N ARG A 126 10.54 -9.63 8.56
CA ARG A 126 10.80 -10.02 9.95
C ARG A 126 9.51 -10.13 10.75
N ASP A 127 9.50 -11.02 11.73
CA ASP A 127 8.38 -11.23 12.65
C ASP A 127 8.41 -10.29 13.85
N GLU A 128 9.61 -9.82 14.22
CA GLU A 128 9.91 -9.13 15.45
C GLU A 128 11.00 -8.07 15.25
N ILE A 129 11.08 -7.13 16.18
CA ILE A 129 12.08 -6.07 16.24
C ILE A 129 12.96 -6.32 17.45
N VAL A 130 14.27 -6.16 17.27
CA VAL A 130 15.24 -6.11 18.37
C VAL A 130 15.51 -4.64 18.68
N ASN A 131 15.13 -4.20 19.88
CA ASN A 131 15.40 -2.85 20.35
C ASN A 131 16.88 -2.68 20.73
N GLU A 132 17.33 -1.43 20.90
CA GLU A 132 18.71 -1.10 21.26
C GLU A 132 19.17 -1.74 22.59
N ASP A 133 18.24 -1.97 23.52
CA ASP A 133 18.49 -2.65 24.80
C ASP A 133 18.52 -4.19 24.69
N GLY A 134 18.37 -4.71 23.47
CA GLY A 134 18.31 -6.14 23.16
C GLY A 134 16.94 -6.78 23.41
N SER A 135 15.93 -6.02 23.83
CA SER A 135 14.57 -6.56 23.98
C SER A 135 13.94 -6.88 22.63
N ILE A 136 13.19 -7.98 22.57
CA ILE A 136 12.52 -8.45 21.37
C ILE A 136 11.03 -8.12 21.48
N VAL A 137 10.49 -7.42 20.48
CA VAL A 137 9.08 -7.05 20.42
C VAL A 137 8.46 -7.62 19.15
N PRO A 138 7.34 -8.36 19.26
CA PRO A 138 6.67 -8.88 18.08
C PRO A 138 6.11 -7.74 17.24
N LEU A 139 6.36 -7.79 15.93
CA LEU A 139 5.92 -6.80 14.94
C LEU A 139 4.65 -7.28 14.22
N ARG A 140 4.60 -8.57 13.91
CA ARG A 140 3.50 -9.21 13.16
C ARG A 140 2.62 -10.05 14.06
N LYS A 141 1.35 -10.16 13.70
CA LYS A 141 0.48 -11.23 14.22
C LYS A 141 0.95 -12.59 13.71
N GLU A 142 0.52 -13.65 14.38
CA GLU A 142 1.00 -15.03 14.16
C GLU A 142 1.02 -15.47 12.69
N HIS A 143 0.05 -15.03 11.89
CA HIS A 143 -0.10 -15.39 10.49
C HIS A 143 0.78 -14.56 9.52
N GLY A 144 1.61 -13.64 10.02
CA GLY A 144 2.66 -12.96 9.23
C GLY A 144 2.18 -11.96 8.17
N VAL A 145 0.93 -11.49 8.28
CA VAL A 145 0.35 -10.48 7.37
C VAL A 145 0.03 -9.19 8.12
N HIS A 146 -0.78 -9.27 9.18
CA HIS A 146 -1.23 -8.12 9.95
C HIS A 146 -0.18 -7.70 10.98
N PHE A 147 -0.14 -6.40 11.27
CA PHE A 147 0.70 -5.82 12.30
C PHE A 147 0.09 -5.93 13.69
N LEU A 148 0.98 -5.95 14.70
CA LEU A 148 0.66 -5.45 16.03
C LEU A 148 0.77 -3.92 16.04
N GLU A 149 0.31 -3.28 17.13
CA GLU A 149 0.28 -1.81 17.27
C GLU A 149 1.63 -1.16 16.94
N ILE A 150 2.74 -1.77 17.37
CA ILE A 150 4.10 -1.29 17.07
C ILE A 150 4.39 -1.14 15.56
N GLY A 151 3.84 -2.02 14.71
CA GLY A 151 4.04 -1.92 13.26
C GLY A 151 3.25 -0.77 12.65
N ALA A 152 2.04 -0.51 13.16
CA ALA A 152 1.26 0.65 12.77
C ALA A 152 1.94 1.95 13.23
N ASP A 153 2.50 1.99 14.43
CA ASP A 153 3.25 3.14 14.95
C ASP A 153 4.48 3.47 14.10
N LEU A 154 5.20 2.45 13.61
CA LEU A 154 6.35 2.64 12.74
C LEU A 154 5.98 3.28 11.40
N LEU A 155 4.92 2.80 10.77
CA LEU A 155 4.40 3.41 9.54
C LEU A 155 3.90 4.84 9.81
N ALA A 156 3.18 5.07 10.91
CA ALA A 156 2.69 6.40 11.27
C ALA A 156 3.84 7.40 11.46
N ARG A 157 4.93 7.00 12.11
CA ARG A 157 6.13 7.85 12.25
C ARG A 157 6.78 8.14 10.90
N GLN A 158 6.94 7.14 10.03
CA GLN A 158 7.47 7.34 8.68
C GLN A 158 6.64 8.36 7.90
N LEU A 159 5.31 8.25 7.95
CA LEU A 159 4.43 9.22 7.31
C LEU A 159 4.58 10.61 7.91
N GLU A 160 4.57 10.74 9.24
CA GLU A 160 4.71 12.04 9.91
C GLU A 160 6.03 12.72 9.51
N GLU A 161 7.14 11.98 9.49
CA GLU A 161 8.44 12.48 9.01
C GLU A 161 8.36 12.97 7.57
N GLN A 162 7.76 12.19 6.66
CA GLN A 162 7.60 12.58 5.27
C GLN A 162 6.72 13.83 5.11
N LEU A 163 5.60 13.90 5.84
CA LEU A 163 4.69 15.05 5.80
C LEU A 163 5.36 16.33 6.33
N VAL A 164 6.27 16.21 7.30
CA VAL A 164 7.09 17.34 7.76
C VAL A 164 8.10 17.77 6.68
N LEU A 165 8.78 16.82 6.05
CA LEU A 165 9.74 17.10 4.97
C LEU A 165 9.09 17.83 3.79
N ASP A 166 7.89 17.40 3.41
CA ASP A 166 7.14 17.99 2.29
C ASP A 166 6.36 19.26 2.69
N GLY A 167 6.43 19.66 3.96
CA GLY A 167 5.87 20.91 4.47
C GLY A 167 4.37 20.89 4.76
N TRP A 168 3.74 19.71 4.77
CA TRP A 168 2.35 19.52 5.19
C TRP A 168 2.18 19.70 6.70
N LEU A 169 3.19 19.30 7.48
CA LEU A 169 3.20 19.41 8.94
C LEU A 169 4.40 20.22 9.43
N VAL A 170 4.27 20.80 10.62
CA VAL A 170 5.40 21.42 11.34
C VAL A 170 5.97 20.40 12.30
N ALA A 171 7.30 20.25 12.31
CA ALA A 171 8.00 19.42 13.29
C ALA A 171 7.61 19.82 14.73
N ARG A 172 7.27 18.83 15.55
CA ARG A 172 6.93 19.04 16.96
C ARG A 172 8.16 19.07 17.86
#